data_AF-A0A9D7D2G5-F1
#
_entry.id   AF-A0A9D7D2G5-F1
#
_cell.length_a   1.000
_cell.length_b   1.000
_cell.length_c   1.000
_cell.angle_alpha   90.00
_cell.angle_beta   90.00
_cell.angle_gamma   90.00
#
_symmetry.space_group_name_H-M   'P 1'
#
loop_
_entity.id
_entity.type
_entity.pdbx_description
1 polymer ?
#
loop_
_entity_poly.entity_id
_entity_poly.type
_entity_poly.pdbx_seq_one_letter_code
_entity_poly.pdbx_strand_id
1 'polypeptide(L)'
;MTSTLPFDSAACFSQVGALALVGLLLLASCGGSVGEPPAGSTSSTDGGATSAATASSAPKDAGSASAAGDASLAACASPADCTASAPLCCARLETGPGSPPACSVKTMVKACAAACPTELNTKCETTEVLRLCAASTDCTEPGYPSCCRFKQGGTELTFCGPKAMEGLAEKCF
;
A
#
# COMPACT_ATOMS: atom_id res chain seq x y z
N MET A 1 37.96 7.74 -6.36
CA MET A 1 37.69 8.87 -7.26
C MET A 1 37.18 8.29 -8.56
N THR A 2 35.87 8.39 -8.80
CA THR A 2 35.17 8.49 -10.10
C THR A 2 33.68 8.25 -9.85
N SER A 3 32.92 9.32 -10.04
CA SER A 3 31.47 9.40 -10.01
C SER A 3 30.82 8.58 -11.13
N THR A 4 29.60 8.08 -10.92
CA THR A 4 28.55 8.02 -11.95
C THR A 4 27.17 8.02 -11.27
N LEU A 5 26.36 9.00 -11.65
CA LEU A 5 25.06 9.38 -11.08
C LEU A 5 23.91 8.51 -11.62
N PRO A 6 22.86 8.25 -10.83
CA PRO A 6 21.56 7.85 -11.33
C PRO A 6 20.63 9.05 -11.62
N PHE A 7 19.90 8.92 -12.73
CA PHE A 7 18.54 9.39 -12.99
C PHE A 7 18.25 10.91 -13.05
N ASP A 8 18.37 11.38 -14.28
CA ASP A 8 17.64 12.48 -14.89
C ASP A 8 16.24 12.01 -15.35
N SER A 9 15.28 12.95 -15.37
CA SER A 9 13.99 12.93 -16.10
C SER A 9 12.87 12.00 -15.57
N ALA A 10 11.62 12.43 -15.41
CA ALA A 10 10.97 13.71 -15.65
C ALA A 10 9.60 13.70 -14.95
N ALA A 11 9.28 14.74 -14.17
CA ALA A 11 7.90 15.09 -13.86
C ALA A 11 7.54 16.33 -14.70
N CYS A 12 6.84 16.09 -15.81
CA CYS A 12 6.04 17.08 -16.52
C CYS A 12 4.62 17.11 -15.95
N PHE A 13 3.97 18.27 -16.07
CA PHE A 13 2.63 18.70 -15.62
C PHE A 13 2.65 19.55 -14.33
N SER A 14 2.57 20.90 -14.37
CA SER A 14 1.61 21.78 -15.05
C SER A 14 0.16 21.41 -14.64
N GLN A 15 -0.66 22.25 -14.01
CA GLN A 15 -0.94 23.63 -14.39
C GLN A 15 -1.82 24.35 -13.33
N VAL A 16 -1.50 25.63 -13.12
CA VAL A 16 -2.34 26.84 -12.85
C VAL A 16 -3.32 26.94 -11.66
N GLY A 17 -2.95 27.79 -10.72
CA GLY A 17 -3.85 28.65 -9.97
C GLY A 17 -3.34 30.09 -10.02
N ALA A 18 -4.16 30.99 -10.57
CA ALA A 18 -3.83 32.38 -10.89
C ALA A 18 -3.66 33.28 -9.65
N LEU A 19 -2.66 34.17 -9.66
CA LEU A 19 -2.77 35.57 -9.22
C LEU A 19 -1.48 36.34 -9.53
N ALA A 20 -1.67 37.53 -10.09
CA ALA A 20 -0.65 38.44 -10.58
C ALA A 20 0.17 39.08 -9.44
N LEU A 21 1.47 39.32 -9.67
CA LEU A 21 2.18 40.60 -9.43
C LEU A 21 3.69 40.44 -9.69
N VAL A 22 4.18 41.28 -10.61
CA VAL A 22 5.42 42.08 -10.60
C VAL A 22 6.62 41.50 -9.84
N GLY A 23 7.70 41.27 -10.60
CA GLY A 23 8.85 40.50 -10.17
C GLY A 23 9.75 41.09 -9.10
N LEU A 24 10.61 40.21 -8.59
CA LEU A 24 11.93 40.50 -8.05
C LEU A 24 12.72 39.18 -7.98
N LEU A 25 13.99 39.22 -8.36
CA LEU A 25 14.95 38.12 -8.24
C LEU A 25 14.91 37.47 -6.85
N LEU A 26 14.84 36.14 -6.78
CA LEU A 26 15.38 35.38 -5.65
C LEU A 26 16.24 34.22 -6.15
N LEU A 27 17.43 34.19 -5.57
CA LEU A 27 18.60 33.45 -6.00
C LEU A 27 18.52 31.95 -5.70
N ALA A 28 19.37 31.24 -6.45
CA ALA A 28 19.78 29.86 -6.32
C ALA A 28 20.01 29.38 -4.87
N SER A 29 19.71 28.09 -4.64
CA SER A 29 20.28 27.29 -3.55
C SER A 29 20.37 25.83 -3.99
N CYS A 30 21.41 25.51 -4.76
CA CYS A 30 21.90 24.13 -4.89
C CYS A 30 22.74 23.81 -3.64
N GLY A 31 22.30 22.85 -2.83
CA GLY A 31 23.07 22.33 -1.70
C GLY A 31 23.00 20.82 -1.69
N GLY A 32 24.05 20.16 -2.16
CA GLY A 32 24.16 18.69 -2.22
C GLY A 32 24.69 18.05 -0.94
N SER A 33 24.82 16.73 -0.94
CA SER A 33 25.91 15.98 -0.29
C SER A 33 25.89 14.50 -0.73
N VAL A 34 26.97 14.10 -1.40
CA VAL A 34 27.34 12.73 -1.75
C VAL A 34 28.01 12.05 -0.55
N GLY A 35 27.67 10.79 -0.25
CA GLY A 35 28.30 10.02 0.81
C GLY A 35 28.12 8.51 0.62
N GLU A 36 29.25 7.82 0.44
CA GLU A 36 29.46 6.37 0.33
C GLU A 36 30.90 6.11 0.86
N PRO A 37 31.36 4.91 1.31
CA PRO A 37 30.76 3.77 2.03
C PRO A 37 31.51 3.49 3.38
N PRO A 38 31.38 2.31 4.03
CA PRO A 38 32.32 1.22 3.70
C PRO A 38 31.73 -0.21 3.67
N ALA A 39 32.49 -1.07 3.00
CA ALA A 39 32.34 -2.52 2.93
C ALA A 39 32.53 -3.21 4.29
N GLY A 40 31.77 -4.28 4.52
CA GLY A 40 31.92 -5.19 5.66
C GLY A 40 31.59 -6.63 5.26
N SER A 41 32.52 -7.53 5.56
CA SER A 41 32.66 -8.88 5.01
C SER A 41 31.72 -9.96 5.59
N THR A 42 31.42 -10.93 4.73
CA THR A 42 31.31 -12.39 4.91
C THR A 42 31.03 -12.98 6.30
N SER A 43 30.01 -13.85 6.38
CA SER A 43 30.08 -15.09 7.18
C SER A 43 29.17 -16.15 6.56
N SER A 44 29.80 -17.28 6.22
CA SER A 44 29.19 -18.50 5.70
C SER A 44 28.38 -19.22 6.78
N THR A 45 27.29 -19.87 6.40
CA THR A 45 26.74 -20.99 7.15
C THR A 45 26.21 -22.03 6.17
N ASP A 46 27.00 -23.07 5.96
CA ASP A 46 26.58 -24.35 5.39
C ASP A 46 25.72 -25.10 6.40
N GLY A 47 24.70 -25.82 5.92
CA GLY A 47 23.92 -26.74 6.73
C GLY A 47 22.59 -27.10 6.08
N GLY A 48 22.63 -28.04 5.12
CA GLY A 48 21.48 -28.45 4.34
C GLY A 48 20.44 -29.29 5.08
N ALA A 49 19.25 -29.36 4.48
CA ALA A 49 18.45 -30.57 4.43
C ALA A 49 17.58 -30.49 3.16
N THR A 50 17.94 -31.30 2.18
CA THR A 50 17.12 -31.64 1.02
C THR A 50 15.94 -32.48 1.51
N SER A 51 14.72 -32.12 1.12
CA SER A 51 13.59 -33.03 1.13
C SER A 51 12.78 -32.81 -0.13
N ALA A 52 12.52 -33.95 -0.76
CA ALA A 52 12.26 -34.11 -2.16
C ALA A 52 10.83 -33.72 -2.58
N ALA A 53 10.77 -33.35 -3.85
CA ALA A 53 9.64 -33.18 -4.73
C ALA A 53 8.34 -33.91 -4.34
N THR A 54 7.23 -33.18 -4.45
CA THR A 54 6.01 -33.75 -5.03
C THR A 54 5.56 -32.80 -6.13
N ALA A 55 5.90 -33.17 -7.37
CA ALA A 55 5.35 -32.55 -8.56
C ALA A 55 3.84 -32.81 -8.58
N SER A 56 3.04 -31.76 -8.72
CA SER A 56 1.64 -31.89 -9.10
C SER A 56 1.41 -30.98 -10.30
N SER A 57 1.23 -31.67 -11.41
CA SER A 57 0.97 -31.15 -12.74
C SER A 57 -0.21 -30.19 -12.75
N ALA A 58 -0.07 -29.12 -13.52
CA ALA A 58 -1.14 -28.22 -13.90
C ALA A 58 -2.28 -28.96 -14.61
N PRO A 59 -3.54 -28.55 -14.41
CA PRO A 59 -4.52 -28.55 -15.48
C PRO A 59 -4.41 -27.24 -16.27
N LYS A 60 -4.07 -27.38 -17.55
CA LYS A 60 -4.41 -26.41 -18.59
C LYS A 60 -5.88 -26.62 -18.90
N ASP A 61 -6.74 -25.71 -18.45
CA ASP A 61 -8.07 -25.54 -19.03
C ASP A 61 -8.30 -24.07 -19.32
N ALA A 62 -8.29 -23.78 -20.61
CA ALA A 62 -8.74 -22.52 -21.18
C ALA A 62 -10.27 -22.57 -21.28
N GLY A 63 -10.92 -21.48 -20.83
CA GLY A 63 -12.28 -21.15 -21.25
C GLY A 63 -13.20 -20.74 -20.10
N SER A 64 -13.39 -19.43 -19.94
CA SER A 64 -14.73 -18.87 -20.19
C SER A 64 -14.65 -17.36 -20.38
N ALA A 65 -15.12 -16.91 -21.54
CA ALA A 65 -15.38 -15.52 -21.83
C ALA A 65 -16.74 -15.12 -21.25
N SER A 66 -16.77 -13.92 -20.67
CA SER A 66 -17.89 -12.97 -20.68
C SER A 66 -19.28 -13.46 -20.25
N ALA A 67 -19.63 -13.22 -18.99
CA ALA A 67 -20.97 -12.81 -18.61
C ALA A 67 -20.86 -11.63 -17.64
N ALA A 68 -21.35 -10.46 -18.06
CA ALA A 68 -21.66 -9.38 -17.14
C ALA A 68 -22.74 -9.85 -16.17
N GLY A 69 -22.56 -9.59 -14.88
CA GLY A 69 -23.62 -9.75 -13.87
C GLY A 69 -23.36 -10.78 -12.79
N ASP A 70 -22.17 -10.76 -12.19
CA ASP A 70 -21.97 -10.98 -10.75
C ASP A 70 -20.49 -10.71 -10.53
N ALA A 71 -20.16 -9.56 -9.95
CA ALA A 71 -18.80 -9.21 -9.58
C ALA A 71 -18.37 -10.19 -8.49
N SER A 72 -17.90 -11.37 -8.90
CA SER A 72 -17.13 -12.27 -8.06
C SER A 72 -15.96 -11.44 -7.59
N LEU A 73 -16.10 -10.89 -6.38
CA LEU A 73 -15.16 -10.02 -5.71
C LEU A 73 -13.80 -10.72 -5.79
N ALA A 74 -12.97 -10.33 -6.75
CA ALA A 74 -11.61 -10.83 -6.81
C ALA A 74 -10.96 -10.32 -5.52
N ALA A 75 -10.86 -11.22 -4.55
CA ALA A 75 -10.30 -10.92 -3.26
C ALA A 75 -8.84 -10.56 -3.48
N CYS A 76 -8.55 -9.26 -3.53
CA CYS A 76 -7.19 -8.77 -3.65
C CYS A 76 -6.50 -8.88 -2.28
N ALA A 77 -5.27 -9.36 -2.27
CA ALA A 77 -4.43 -9.32 -1.06
C ALA A 77 -3.65 -8.00 -1.00
N SER A 78 -3.34 -7.46 -2.17
CA SER A 78 -2.51 -6.29 -2.41
C SER A 78 -3.02 -5.52 -3.64
N PRO A 79 -2.63 -4.25 -3.83
CA PRO A 79 -2.92 -3.54 -5.08
C PRO A 79 -2.31 -4.20 -6.32
N ALA A 80 -1.28 -5.05 -6.18
CA ALA A 80 -0.68 -5.77 -7.30
C ALA A 80 -1.59 -6.88 -7.87
N ASP A 81 -2.59 -7.35 -7.09
CA ASP A 81 -3.59 -8.32 -7.55
C ASP A 81 -4.67 -7.68 -8.43
N CYS A 82 -4.66 -6.35 -8.55
CA CYS A 82 -5.69 -5.58 -9.22
C CYS A 82 -5.30 -5.16 -10.64
N THR A 83 -6.31 -4.99 -11.51
CA THR A 83 -6.11 -4.59 -12.90
C THR A 83 -5.98 -3.07 -13.04
N ALA A 84 -5.47 -2.60 -14.18
CA ALA A 84 -5.34 -1.16 -14.46
C ALA A 84 -6.67 -0.38 -14.43
N SER A 85 -7.81 -1.05 -14.67
CA SER A 85 -9.14 -0.42 -14.59
C SER A 85 -9.63 -0.25 -13.16
N ALA A 86 -9.06 -0.97 -12.20
CA ALA A 86 -9.44 -0.95 -10.79
C ALA A 86 -8.21 -1.16 -9.90
N PRO A 87 -7.20 -0.28 -9.93
CA PRO A 87 -5.86 -0.56 -9.41
C PRO A 87 -5.76 -0.57 -7.87
N LEU A 88 -6.85 -0.23 -7.17
CA LEU A 88 -6.85 -0.13 -5.72
C LEU A 88 -7.47 -1.37 -5.10
N CYS A 89 -6.81 -1.94 -4.10
CA CYS A 89 -7.39 -3.00 -3.29
C CYS A 89 -8.13 -2.41 -2.09
N CYS A 90 -9.46 -2.49 -2.09
CA CYS A 90 -10.30 -2.03 -1.00
C CYS A 90 -10.71 -3.17 -0.07
N ALA A 91 -10.83 -2.87 1.21
CA ALA A 91 -11.47 -3.73 2.20
C ALA A 91 -12.68 -3.01 2.80
N ARG A 92 -13.84 -3.64 2.78
CA ARG A 92 -15.01 -3.23 3.55
C ARG A 92 -14.99 -4.00 4.85
N LEU A 93 -14.69 -3.30 5.95
CA LEU A 93 -14.59 -3.84 7.30
C LEU A 93 -15.88 -3.55 8.05
N GLU A 94 -16.55 -4.59 8.54
CA GLU A 94 -17.65 -4.43 9.49
C GLU A 94 -17.15 -4.79 10.88
N THR A 95 -17.19 -3.80 11.77
CA THR A 95 -16.89 -4.01 13.18
C THR A 95 -18.17 -4.35 13.95
N GLY A 96 -18.04 -5.20 14.95
CA GLY A 96 -19.06 -5.53 15.94
C GLY A 96 -18.92 -4.67 17.20
N PRO A 97 -19.57 -5.04 18.31
CA PRO A 97 -19.56 -4.25 19.54
C PRO A 97 -18.18 -4.14 20.17
N GLY A 98 -18.00 -3.08 20.97
CA GLY A 98 -16.77 -2.81 21.73
C GLY A 98 -16.45 -1.32 21.81
N SER A 99 -15.21 -1.03 22.19
CA SER A 99 -14.61 0.32 22.11
C SER A 99 -13.27 0.24 21.39
N PRO A 100 -12.92 1.18 20.50
CA PRO A 100 -11.59 1.21 19.89
C PRO A 100 -10.50 1.27 20.98
N PRO A 101 -9.37 0.57 20.80
CA PRO A 101 -8.94 -0.17 19.60
C PRO A 101 -9.43 -1.63 19.54
N ALA A 102 -10.26 -2.08 20.49
CA ALA A 102 -10.66 -3.47 20.65
C ALA A 102 -12.04 -3.80 20.04
N CYS A 103 -12.40 -3.14 18.93
CA CYS A 103 -13.62 -3.49 18.20
C CYS A 103 -13.53 -4.93 17.69
N SER A 104 -14.58 -5.74 17.88
CA SER A 104 -14.60 -7.09 17.31
C SER A 104 -14.74 -7.02 15.79
N VAL A 105 -13.92 -7.74 15.02
CA VAL A 105 -14.12 -7.80 13.56
C VAL A 105 -15.24 -8.79 13.24
N LYS A 106 -16.30 -8.34 12.55
CA LYS A 106 -17.46 -9.17 12.17
C LYS A 106 -17.28 -9.76 10.78
N THR A 107 -17.05 -8.90 9.79
CA THR A 107 -16.79 -9.31 8.41
C THR A 107 -15.72 -8.41 7.79
N MET A 108 -14.98 -8.95 6.83
CA MET A 108 -14.04 -8.19 6.01
C MET A 108 -14.13 -8.70 4.58
N VAL A 109 -14.56 -7.84 3.66
CA VAL A 109 -14.71 -8.17 2.25
C VAL A 109 -13.70 -7.35 1.45
N LYS A 110 -12.86 -8.02 0.66
CA LYS A 110 -11.82 -7.35 -0.17
C LYS A 110 -12.23 -7.34 -1.64
N ALA A 111 -11.96 -6.24 -2.34
CA ALA A 111 -12.28 -6.09 -3.75
C ALA A 111 -11.39 -5.05 -4.43
N CYS A 112 -11.04 -5.27 -5.69
CA CYS A 112 -10.42 -4.25 -6.52
C CYS A 112 -11.43 -3.17 -6.93
N ALA A 113 -11.04 -1.90 -6.84
CA ALA A 113 -11.86 -0.76 -7.22
C ALA A 113 -11.03 0.35 -7.91
N ALA A 114 -11.70 1.19 -8.69
CA ALA A 114 -11.10 2.37 -9.28
C ALA A 114 -10.87 3.50 -8.26
N ALA A 115 -11.69 3.54 -7.20
CA ALA A 115 -11.62 4.50 -6.10
C ALA A 115 -11.86 3.78 -4.77
N CYS A 116 -11.16 4.24 -3.73
CA CYS A 116 -11.19 3.60 -2.42
C CYS A 116 -11.12 4.65 -1.29
N PRO A 117 -12.16 5.49 -1.13
CA PRO A 117 -12.16 6.52 -0.11
C PRO A 117 -12.06 5.86 1.26
N THR A 118 -10.99 6.16 1.99
CA THR A 118 -10.79 5.58 3.31
C THR A 118 -11.70 6.28 4.31
N GLU A 119 -12.55 5.51 4.98
CA GLU A 119 -13.45 5.98 6.01
C GLU A 119 -13.13 5.25 7.31
N LEU A 120 -12.44 5.94 8.22
CA LEU A 120 -12.17 5.44 9.56
C LEU A 120 -13.12 6.10 10.55
N ASN A 121 -13.93 5.28 11.22
CA ASN A 121 -14.79 5.72 12.29
C ASN A 121 -14.14 5.37 13.62
N THR A 122 -14.20 6.30 14.57
CA THR A 122 -13.70 6.07 15.93
C THR A 122 -14.75 5.37 16.81
N LYS A 123 -15.66 4.62 16.19
CA LYS A 123 -16.75 3.90 16.83
C LYS A 123 -16.75 2.47 16.32
N CYS A 124 -17.02 1.53 17.22
CA CYS A 124 -17.33 0.15 16.83
C CYS A 124 -18.78 0.05 16.35
N GLU A 125 -19.19 -1.12 15.83
CA GLU A 125 -20.50 -1.35 15.20
C GLU A 125 -20.73 -0.52 13.93
N THR A 126 -19.64 -0.25 13.21
CA THR A 126 -19.61 0.54 11.99
C THR A 126 -19.20 -0.33 10.81
N THR A 127 -19.54 0.16 9.61
CA THR A 127 -18.93 -0.33 8.38
C THR A 127 -18.01 0.73 7.84
N GLU A 128 -16.79 0.31 7.53
CA GLU A 128 -15.70 1.16 7.07
C GLU A 128 -15.15 0.64 5.76
N VAL A 129 -14.68 1.56 4.92
CA VAL A 129 -13.95 1.22 3.70
C VAL A 129 -12.49 1.62 3.92
N LEU A 130 -11.59 0.68 3.71
CA LEU A 130 -10.16 0.83 3.92
C LEU A 130 -9.41 0.54 2.62
N ARG A 131 -8.45 1.38 2.26
CA ARG A 131 -7.53 1.09 1.17
C ARG A 131 -6.38 0.24 1.68
N LEU A 132 -6.24 -0.99 1.18
CA LEU A 132 -5.11 -1.85 1.49
C LEU A 132 -3.84 -1.34 0.80
N CYS A 133 -2.69 -1.53 1.44
CA CYS A 133 -1.39 -1.09 0.95
C CYS A 133 -0.31 -2.12 1.28
N ALA A 134 0.75 -2.13 0.47
CA ALA A 134 1.98 -2.87 0.72
C ALA A 134 3.14 -1.93 1.11
N ALA A 135 3.09 -0.67 0.65
CA ALA A 135 4.04 0.39 0.96
C ALA A 135 3.32 1.74 1.15
N SER A 136 3.96 2.71 1.81
CA SER A 136 3.44 4.08 1.97
C SER A 136 3.24 4.80 0.65
N THR A 137 3.99 4.45 -0.40
CA THR A 137 3.78 4.99 -1.76
C THR A 137 2.43 4.56 -2.36
N ASP A 138 1.82 3.48 -1.86
CA ASP A 138 0.47 3.09 -2.26
C ASP A 138 -0.59 3.99 -1.62
N CYS A 139 -0.24 4.76 -0.58
CA CYS A 139 -1.14 5.60 0.17
C CYS A 139 -1.17 7.02 -0.37
N THR A 140 -1.79 7.16 -1.54
CA THR A 140 -1.90 8.43 -2.27
C THR A 140 -3.10 9.30 -1.84
N GLU A 141 -3.89 8.84 -0.87
CA GLU A 141 -5.11 9.55 -0.44
C GLU A 141 -4.78 10.70 0.52
N PRO A 142 -5.32 11.91 0.29
CA PRO A 142 -5.15 13.03 1.22
C PRO A 142 -5.66 12.69 2.62
N GLY A 143 -4.81 12.87 3.63
CA GLY A 143 -5.14 12.58 5.02
C GLY A 143 -4.75 11.17 5.48
N TYR A 144 -4.43 10.25 4.56
CA TYR A 144 -4.03 8.87 4.88
C TYR A 144 -2.68 8.49 4.27
N PRO A 145 -1.58 9.20 4.58
CA PRO A 145 -0.30 9.04 3.89
C PRO A 145 0.55 7.84 4.36
N SER A 146 0.15 7.16 5.45
CA SER A 146 0.98 6.12 6.09
C SER A 146 0.40 4.74 5.83
N CYS A 147 1.23 3.77 5.46
CA CYS A 147 0.79 2.38 5.31
C CYS A 147 1.02 1.65 6.64
N CYS A 148 -0.06 1.32 7.35
CA CYS A 148 0.01 0.83 8.73
C CYS A 148 -0.53 -0.60 8.85
N ARG A 149 0.19 -1.43 9.61
CA ARG A 149 -0.08 -2.85 9.88
C ARG A 149 -0.72 -2.98 11.26
N PHE A 150 -1.87 -3.65 11.31
CA PHE A 150 -2.65 -3.89 12.52
C PHE A 150 -2.90 -5.38 12.68
N LYS A 151 -2.96 -5.84 13.93
CA LYS A 151 -3.29 -7.23 14.27
C LYS A 151 -4.49 -7.26 15.20
N GLN A 152 -5.58 -7.84 14.71
CA GLN A 152 -6.82 -8.04 15.48
C GLN A 152 -7.32 -9.47 15.32
N GLY A 153 -7.63 -10.13 16.44
CA GLY A 153 -8.18 -11.50 16.42
C GLY A 153 -7.29 -12.52 15.71
N GLY A 154 -5.96 -12.33 15.71
CA GLY A 154 -5.01 -13.19 15.01
C GLY A 154 -4.92 -12.96 13.50
N THR A 155 -5.76 -12.08 12.94
CA THR A 155 -5.67 -11.63 11.55
C THR A 155 -4.85 -10.35 11.50
N GLU A 156 -4.02 -10.26 10.48
CA GLU A 156 -3.20 -9.10 10.22
C GLU A 156 -3.71 -8.35 9.00
N LEU A 157 -3.80 -7.03 9.10
CA LEU A 157 -4.30 -6.16 8.05
C LEU A 157 -3.36 -4.96 7.88
N THR A 158 -3.01 -4.67 6.63
CA THR A 158 -2.20 -3.50 6.28
C THR A 158 -3.02 -2.56 5.41
N PHE A 159 -3.25 -1.33 5.86
CA PHE A 159 -4.07 -0.36 5.16
C PHE A 159 -3.57 1.08 5.36
N CYS A 160 -3.99 1.97 4.45
CA CYS A 160 -3.64 3.38 4.50
C CYS A 160 -4.37 4.08 5.65
N GLY A 161 -3.60 4.72 6.53
CA GLY A 161 -4.10 5.38 7.73
C GLY A 161 -3.59 6.81 7.86
N PRO A 162 -4.24 7.65 8.68
CA PRO A 162 -3.69 8.93 9.04
C PRO A 162 -2.48 8.72 9.94
N LYS A 163 -1.55 9.68 9.95
CA LYS A 163 -0.36 9.66 10.83
C LYS A 163 -0.72 9.47 12.32
N ALA A 164 -1.90 9.93 12.73
CA ALA A 164 -2.40 9.75 14.09
C ALA A 164 -2.50 8.27 14.52
N MET A 165 -2.59 7.32 13.58
CA MET A 165 -2.65 5.89 13.89
C MET A 165 -1.28 5.22 14.08
N GLU A 166 -0.18 5.93 13.86
CA GLU A 166 1.18 5.36 14.03
C GLU A 166 1.44 4.87 15.47
N GLY A 167 0.76 5.44 16.47
CA GLY A 167 0.83 4.97 17.86
C GLY A 167 -0.07 3.78 18.21
N LEU A 168 -0.96 3.37 17.29
CA LEU A 168 -1.93 2.27 17.49
C LEU A 168 -1.60 1.05 16.61
N ALA A 169 -0.93 1.27 15.48
CA ALA A 169 -0.48 0.21 14.59
C ALA A 169 0.69 -0.57 15.22
N GLU A 170 0.85 -1.84 14.82
CA GLU A 170 2.06 -2.61 15.17
C GLU A 170 3.29 -2.02 14.47
N LYS A 171 3.10 -1.54 13.22
CA LYS A 171 4.14 -0.91 12.42
C LYS A 171 3.51 -0.05 11.33
N CYS A 172 4.11 1.10 11.03
CA CYS A 172 3.82 1.86 9.82
C CYS A 172 5.09 2.01 8.99
N PHE A 173 4.91 2.14 7.68
CA PHE A 173 5.95 2.39 6.68
C PHE A 173 5.55 3.64 5.90
#